data_AF-A0A976HEB3-F1
#
_entry.id   AF-A0A976HEB3-F1
#
_cell.length_a   1.000
_cell.length_b   1.000
_cell.length_c   1.000
_cell.angle_alpha   90.00
_cell.angle_beta   90.00
_cell.angle_gamma   90.00
#
_symmetry.space_group_name_H-M   'P 1'
#
loop_
_entity.id
_entity.type
_entity.pdbx_description
1 polymer ?
#
loop_
_entity_poly.entity_id
_entity_poly.type
_entity_poly.pdbx_seq_one_letter_code
_entity_poly.pdbx_strand_id
1 'polypeptide(L)'
;MVCCGILAAEAAAQSSVNYPVAHTRTRDVDMVLVKVGSSFFAADLATQARWYTDIQACVRSVRMGGTVIAVSSVNGGFRYYGPKTWHNFLGTIDMAWVNARVNKTMTCRF
;
A
#
# COMPACT_ATOMS: atom_id res chain seq x y z
N MET A 1 -50.40 -2.84 -1.93
CA MET A 1 -49.64 -1.98 -1.00
C MET A 1 -48.17 -2.34 -1.16
N VAL A 2 -47.50 -1.68 -2.10
CA VAL A 2 -46.10 -1.96 -2.44
C VAL A 2 -45.24 -0.99 -1.66
N CYS A 3 -44.55 -1.46 -0.62
CA CYS A 3 -43.44 -0.71 -0.01
C CYS A 3 -42.15 -1.44 -0.37
N CYS A 4 -41.65 -1.10 -1.56
CA CYS A 4 -40.29 -1.36 -1.98
C CYS A 4 -39.38 -0.46 -1.15
N GLY A 5 -38.91 -0.97 -0.01
CA GLY A 5 -37.96 -0.30 0.88
C GLY A 5 -36.56 -0.32 0.28
N ILE A 6 -36.34 0.63 -0.62
CA ILE A 6 -35.08 1.31 -0.96
C ILE A 6 -33.81 0.59 -0.51
N LEU A 7 -33.16 -0.04 -1.49
CA LEU A 7 -31.71 -0.26 -1.52
C LEU A 7 -31.01 1.05 -1.13
N ALA A 8 -30.48 1.11 0.08
CA ALA A 8 -29.43 2.07 0.40
C ALA A 8 -28.19 1.65 -0.39
N ALA A 9 -28.13 2.08 -1.64
CA ALA A 9 -26.88 2.17 -2.37
C ALA A 9 -26.05 3.22 -1.64
N GLU A 10 -25.30 2.79 -0.64
CA GLU A 10 -24.13 3.52 -0.14
C GLU A 10 -23.08 3.46 -1.26
N ALA A 11 -23.33 4.21 -2.33
CA ALA A 11 -22.30 4.76 -3.18
C ALA A 11 -21.55 5.79 -2.33
N ALA A 12 -20.83 5.32 -1.30
CA ALA A 12 -19.63 6.00 -0.87
C ALA A 12 -18.83 6.22 -2.16
N ALA A 13 -18.49 7.48 -2.44
CA ALA A 13 -17.63 7.84 -3.55
C ALA A 13 -16.30 7.10 -3.36
N GLN A 14 -16.24 5.86 -3.87
CA GLN A 14 -15.09 4.98 -3.74
C GLN A 14 -13.96 5.69 -4.45
N SER A 15 -13.08 6.31 -3.68
CA SER A 15 -11.84 6.85 -4.21
C SER A 15 -10.98 5.64 -4.50
N SER A 16 -11.15 5.07 -5.70
CA SER A 16 -10.40 3.91 -6.14
C SER A 16 -8.97 4.34 -6.43
N VAL A 17 -8.08 4.21 -5.45
CA VAL A 17 -6.68 4.54 -5.63
C VAL A 17 -5.97 3.28 -6.11
N ASN A 18 -5.31 3.41 -7.26
CA ASN A 18 -4.57 2.32 -7.85
C ASN A 18 -3.10 2.41 -7.44
N TYR A 19 -2.62 1.40 -6.73
CA TYR A 19 -1.24 1.32 -6.25
C TYR A 19 -0.46 0.27 -7.05
N PRO A 20 0.72 0.62 -7.60
CA PRO A 20 1.64 -0.38 -8.13
C PRO A 20 2.30 -1.11 -6.96
N VAL A 21 2.30 -2.44 -7.03
CA VAL A 21 2.77 -3.31 -5.96
C VAL A 21 3.84 -4.26 -6.48
N ALA A 22 4.96 -4.31 -5.78
CA ALA A 22 5.96 -5.36 -5.95
C ALA A 22 5.73 -6.42 -4.87
N HIS A 23 5.17 -7.55 -5.26
CA HIS A 23 5.02 -8.71 -4.38
C HIS A 23 6.24 -9.62 -4.57
N THR A 24 7.03 -9.81 -3.53
CA THR A 24 8.24 -10.63 -3.56
C THR A 24 8.27 -11.58 -2.38
N ARG A 25 8.77 -12.79 -2.63
CA ARG A 25 9.00 -13.80 -1.60
C ARG A 25 10.51 -13.96 -1.44
N THR A 26 11.03 -13.70 -0.25
CA THR A 26 12.46 -13.86 0.06
C THR A 26 12.61 -14.72 1.30
N ARG A 27 13.36 -15.84 1.19
CA ARG A 27 13.68 -16.76 2.31
C ARG A 27 12.44 -17.09 3.17
N ASP A 28 11.40 -17.60 2.51
CA ASP A 28 10.13 -18.02 3.13
C ASP A 28 9.23 -16.92 3.70
N VAL A 29 9.59 -15.64 3.50
CA VAL A 29 8.73 -14.52 3.91
C VAL A 29 8.20 -13.76 2.70
N ASP A 30 6.88 -13.64 2.65
CA ASP A 30 6.18 -12.82 1.65
C ASP A 30 6.22 -11.34 2.04
N MET A 31 6.54 -10.50 1.07
CA MET A 31 6.70 -9.07 1.22
C MET A 31 5.95 -8.34 0.12
N VAL A 32 5.20 -7.32 0.52
CA VAL A 32 4.33 -6.51 -0.34
C VAL A 32 4.85 -5.09 -0.28
N LEU A 33 5.63 -4.69 -1.29
CA LEU A 33 6.09 -3.30 -1.41
C LEU A 33 5.05 -2.50 -2.20
N VAL A 34 4.40 -1.56 -1.53
CA VAL A 34 3.36 -0.70 -2.10
C VAL A 34 3.98 0.65 -2.45
N LYS A 35 3.96 1.03 -3.72
CA LYS A 35 4.43 2.35 -4.12
C LYS A 35 3.40 3.41 -3.74
N VAL A 36 3.77 4.29 -2.82
CA VAL A 36 2.95 5.42 -2.37
C VAL A 36 3.45 6.73 -2.98
N GLY A 37 2.58 7.74 -3.02
CA GLY A 37 2.97 9.09 -3.42
C GLY A 37 3.94 9.73 -2.42
N SER A 38 4.72 10.71 -2.88
CA SER A 38 5.64 11.48 -2.03
C SER A 38 4.92 12.23 -0.91
N SER A 39 3.64 12.55 -1.09
CA SER A 39 2.76 13.14 -0.07
C SER A 39 2.66 12.30 1.20
N PHE A 40 2.79 10.97 1.10
CA PHE A 40 2.82 10.08 2.27
C PHE A 40 3.94 10.47 3.22
N PHE A 41 5.16 10.63 2.71
CA PHE A 41 6.33 10.96 3.52
C PHE A 41 6.41 12.45 3.88
N ALA A 42 5.63 13.30 3.23
CA ALA A 42 5.49 14.72 3.58
C ALA A 42 4.49 14.95 4.74
N ALA A 43 3.58 14.00 4.98
CA ALA A 43 2.60 14.08 6.05
C ALA A 43 3.23 13.86 7.44
N ASP A 44 2.53 14.24 8.51
CA ASP A 44 2.96 13.98 9.88
C ASP A 44 2.85 12.47 10.24
N LEU A 45 3.49 12.07 11.35
CA LEU A 45 3.55 10.66 11.76
C LEU A 45 2.18 10.03 12.05
N ALA A 46 1.22 10.79 12.59
CA ALA A 46 -0.11 10.26 12.87
C ALA A 46 -0.88 10.02 11.57
N THR A 47 -0.77 10.94 10.61
CA THR A 47 -1.35 10.78 9.27
C THR A 47 -0.70 9.63 8.51
N GLN A 48 0.63 9.49 8.56
CA GLN A 48 1.34 8.35 7.97
C GLN A 48 0.88 7.01 8.55
N ALA A 49 0.75 6.91 9.87
CA ALA A 49 0.29 5.70 10.55
C ALA A 49 -1.15 5.34 10.15
N ARG A 50 -2.03 6.34 10.03
CA ARG A 50 -3.41 6.16 9.55
C ARG A 50 -3.43 5.64 8.12
N TRP A 51 -2.76 6.33 7.18
CA TRP A 51 -2.69 5.91 5.78
C TRP A 51 -2.06 4.53 5.62
N TYR A 52 -1.04 4.22 6.40
CA TYR A 52 -0.43 2.89 6.41
C TYR A 52 -1.40 1.80 6.87
N THR A 53 -2.21 2.08 7.89
CA THR A 53 -3.27 1.17 8.36
C THR A 53 -4.31 0.93 7.26
N ASP A 54 -4.74 1.97 6.56
CA ASP A 54 -5.69 1.88 5.45
C ASP A 54 -5.12 1.05 4.28
N ILE A 55 -3.84 1.26 3.94
CA ILE A 55 -3.13 0.46 2.94
C ILE A 55 -3.05 -1.01 3.37
N GLN A 56 -2.74 -1.29 4.65
CA GLN A 56 -2.71 -2.67 5.15
C GLN A 56 -4.08 -3.35 5.07
N ALA A 57 -5.15 -2.64 5.42
CA ALA A 57 -6.52 -3.15 5.30
C ALA A 57 -6.86 -3.46 3.84
N CYS A 58 -6.47 -2.59 2.91
CA CYS A 58 -6.64 -2.82 1.47
C CYS A 58 -5.84 -4.02 0.95
N VAL A 59 -4.56 -4.16 1.33
CA VAL A 59 -3.74 -5.31 0.93
C VAL A 59 -4.38 -6.63 1.39
N ARG A 60 -4.96 -6.65 2.60
CA ARG A 60 -5.70 -7.80 3.12
C ARG A 60 -6.98 -8.08 2.33
N SER A 61 -7.72 -7.04 1.91
CA SER A 61 -8.96 -7.21 1.15
C SER A 61 -8.72 -7.80 -0.24
N VAL A 62 -7.59 -7.49 -0.87
CA VAL A 62 -7.16 -8.11 -2.15
C VAL A 62 -6.44 -9.46 -1.96
N ARG A 63 -6.49 -10.04 -0.76
CA ARG A 63 -5.88 -11.34 -0.39
C ARG A 63 -4.39 -11.46 -0.73
N MET A 64 -3.67 -10.34 -0.69
CA MET A 64 -2.23 -10.36 -0.93
C MET A 64 -1.50 -10.62 0.40
N GLY A 65 -0.96 -11.84 0.53
CA GLY A 65 -0.25 -12.27 1.73
C GLY A 65 1.15 -11.68 1.82
N GLY A 66 1.54 -11.26 3.02
CA GLY A 66 2.89 -10.81 3.32
C GLY A 66 2.97 -9.58 4.22
N THR A 67 4.19 -9.11 4.46
CA THR A 67 4.45 -7.87 5.20
C THR A 67 4.33 -6.67 4.28
N VAL A 68 3.46 -5.72 4.61
CA VAL A 68 3.24 -4.48 3.84
C VAL A 68 4.34 -3.47 4.14
N ILE A 69 4.95 -2.92 3.10
CA ILE A 69 5.95 -1.87 3.20
C ILE A 69 5.59 -0.79 2.20
N ALA A 70 5.33 0.42 2.67
CA ALA A 70 5.10 1.57 1.80
C ALA A 70 6.44 2.15 1.35
N VAL A 71 6.61 2.37 0.05
CA VAL A 71 7.85 2.90 -0.53
C VAL A 71 7.57 4.05 -1.48
N SER A 72 8.46 5.03 -1.53
CA SER A 72 8.36 6.14 -2.49
C SER A 72 9.72 6.74 -2.80
N SER A 73 9.77 7.46 -3.92
CA SER A 73 10.88 8.36 -4.23
C SER A 73 10.54 9.75 -3.72
N VAL A 74 11.33 10.30 -2.81
CA VAL A 74 11.16 11.65 -2.28
C VAL A 74 12.45 12.42 -2.51
N ASN A 75 12.38 13.49 -3.32
CA ASN A 75 13.54 14.28 -3.73
C ASN A 75 14.69 13.44 -4.33
N GLY A 76 14.35 12.39 -5.08
CA GLY A 76 15.32 11.45 -5.66
C GLY A 76 15.86 10.40 -4.68
N GLY A 77 15.49 10.46 -3.39
CA GLY A 77 15.88 9.47 -2.38
C GLY A 77 14.84 8.36 -2.19
N PHE A 78 15.31 7.14 -1.91
CA PHE A 78 14.46 6.02 -1.54
C PHE A 78 13.96 6.19 -0.09
N ARG A 79 12.64 6.29 0.08
CA ARG A 79 11.98 6.34 1.39
C ARG A 79 11.08 5.12 1.56
N TYR A 80 11.06 4.60 2.77
CA TYR A 80 10.27 3.44 3.13
C TYR A 80 9.61 3.61 4.51
N TYR A 81 8.43 3.02 4.66
CA TYR A 81 7.67 2.96 5.90
C TYR A 81 7.16 1.54 6.11
N GLY A 82 7.54 0.92 7.22
CA GLY A 82 7.19 -0.46 7.54
C GLY A 82 7.93 -1.00 8.76
N PRO A 83 7.75 -2.30 9.08
CA PRO A 83 8.31 -2.92 10.28
C PRO A 83 9.84 -2.89 10.30
N LYS A 84 10.41 -2.70 11.51
CA LYS A 84 11.87 -2.61 11.74
C LYS A 84 12.64 -3.84 11.26
N THR A 85 12.02 -5.02 11.29
CA THR A 85 12.60 -6.28 10.81
C THR A 85 13.07 -6.22 9.36
N TRP A 86 12.49 -5.36 8.53
CA TRP A 86 12.84 -5.22 7.12
C TRP A 86 13.83 -4.08 6.84
N HIS A 87 14.19 -3.26 7.82
CA HIS A 87 15.04 -2.07 7.61
C HIS A 87 16.42 -2.44 7.04
N ASN A 88 17.02 -3.55 7.50
CA ASN A 88 18.30 -4.02 6.98
C ASN A 88 18.23 -4.36 5.48
N PHE A 89 17.16 -5.03 5.04
CA PHE A 89 16.96 -5.36 3.63
C PHE A 89 16.62 -4.11 2.81
N LEU A 90 15.72 -3.27 3.32
CA LEU A 90 15.29 -2.04 2.65
C LEU A 90 16.46 -1.06 2.45
N GLY A 91 17.44 -1.06 3.34
CA GLY A 91 18.68 -0.29 3.18
C GLY A 91 19.61 -0.77 2.06
N THR A 92 19.38 -1.96 1.50
CA THR A 92 20.19 -2.53 0.40
C THR A 92 19.56 -2.36 -0.99
N ILE A 93 18.33 -1.86 -1.06
CA ILE A 93 17.58 -1.70 -2.31
C ILE A 93 17.24 -0.22 -2.56
N ASP A 94 16.80 0.07 -3.77
CA ASP A 94 16.37 1.41 -4.19
C ASP A 94 15.06 1.37 -5.00
N MET A 95 14.60 2.54 -5.45
CA MET A 95 13.40 2.61 -6.29
C MET A 95 13.55 1.90 -7.64
N ALA A 96 14.75 1.80 -8.20
CA ALA A 96 14.97 1.09 -9.47
C ALA A 96 14.75 -0.42 -9.28
N TRP A 97 15.26 -0.98 -8.18
CA TRP A 97 15.03 -2.35 -7.76
C TRP A 97 13.55 -2.65 -7.55
N VAL A 98 12.82 -1.74 -6.90
CA VAL A 98 11.37 -1.86 -6.69
C VAL A 98 10.64 -1.82 -8.03
N ASN A 99 10.92 -0.82 -8.86
CA ASN A 99 10.26 -0.65 -10.16
C ASN A 99 10.46 -1.86 -11.08
N ALA A 100 11.65 -2.47 -11.06
CA ALA A 100 11.94 -3.68 -11.82
C ALA A 100 11.16 -4.92 -11.34
N ARG A 101 10.58 -4.88 -10.14
CA ARG A 101 9.86 -6.00 -9.50
C ARG A 101 8.39 -5.74 -9.25
N VAL A 102 7.89 -4.57 -9.66
CA VAL A 102 6.44 -4.30 -9.68
C VAL A 102 5.81 -5.32 -10.62
N ASN A 103 5.02 -6.23 -10.06
CA ASN A 103 4.42 -7.35 -10.78
C ASN A 103 2.89 -7.38 -10.66
N LYS A 104 2.33 -6.53 -9.79
CA LYS A 104 0.90 -6.47 -9.53
C LYS A 104 0.46 -5.02 -9.36
N THR A 105 -0.84 -4.84 -9.52
CA THR A 105 -1.52 -3.57 -9.31
C THR A 105 -2.70 -3.81 -8.40
N MET A 106 -2.83 -3.00 -7.36
CA MET A 106 -3.84 -3.13 -6.32
C MET A 106 -4.75 -1.91 -6.38
N THR A 107 -6.05 -2.13 -6.50
CA THR A 107 -7.04 -1.06 -6.39
C THR A 107 -7.62 -1.05 -4.99
N CYS A 108 -7.32 -0.01 -4.24
CA CYS A 108 -7.91 0.23 -2.93
C CYS A 108 -9.15 1.07 -3.06
N ARG A 109 -10.23 0.63 -2.41
CA ARG A 109 -11.47 1.38 -2.28
C ARG A 109 -11.53 1.87 -0.83
N PHE A 110 -11.35 3.16 -0.65
CA PHE A 110 -11.53 3.85 0.63
C PHE A 110 -12.85 4.61 0.61
#